data_AF-A0A6L8BG21-F1
#
_entry.id   AF-A0A6L8BG21-F1
#
_cell.length_a   1.000
_cell.length_b   1.000
_cell.length_c   1.000
_cell.angle_alpha   90.00
_cell.angle_beta   90.00
_cell.angle_gamma   90.00
#
_symmetry.space_group_name_H-M   'P 1'
#
loop_
_entity.id
_entity.type
_entity.pdbx_description
1 polymer ?
#
loop_
_entity_poly.entity_id
_entity_poly.type
_entity_poly.pdbx_seq_one_letter_code
_entity_poly.pdbx_strand_id
1 'polypeptide(L)'
;MDEAGDRGLTRAGSVDADEFWTRIEYFLDRIIPVCDEFGIRAACHPHDPGVPPEGFQGVARVLGTVDGLRQFVSLHDSEHHGLNF
;
A
#
# COMPACT_ATOMS: atom_id res chain seq x y z
N MET A 1 23.18 -14.13 -13.42
CA MET A 1 21.78 -13.66 -13.46
C MET A 1 21.01 -14.72 -12.72
N ASP A 2 20.78 -14.49 -11.43
CA ASP A 2 20.12 -15.48 -10.57
C ASP A 2 18.74 -15.79 -11.14
N GLU A 3 18.53 -17.05 -11.50
CA GLU A 3 17.20 -17.58 -11.72
C GLU A 3 16.47 -17.45 -10.38
N ALA A 4 15.65 -16.41 -10.23
CA ALA A 4 14.73 -16.30 -9.11
C ALA A 4 13.73 -17.45 -9.25
N GLY A 5 14.09 -18.61 -8.68
CA GLY A 5 13.27 -19.80 -8.67
C GLY A 5 11.87 -19.48 -8.15
N ASP A 6 10.87 -20.21 -8.64
CA ASP A 6 9.48 -20.08 -8.22
C ASP A 6 9.40 -20.12 -6.68
N ARG A 7 9.23 -18.94 -6.07
CA ARG A 7 9.17 -18.79 -4.62
C ARG A 7 7.80 -19.14 -4.06
N GLY A 8 6.84 -19.54 -4.92
CA GLY A 8 5.46 -19.83 -4.55
C GLY A 8 4.71 -18.61 -4.00
N LEU A 9 3.45 -18.85 -3.63
CA LEU A 9 2.61 -17.86 -2.97
C LEU A 9 3.02 -17.66 -1.52
N THR A 10 2.80 -16.45 -1.01
CA THR A 10 2.91 -16.19 0.43
C THR A 10 1.70 -16.73 1.20
N ARG A 11 1.72 -16.65 2.54
CA ARG A 11 0.55 -16.97 3.38
C ARG A 11 -0.71 -16.17 3.04
N ALA A 12 -0.55 -15.01 2.38
CA ALA A 12 -1.66 -14.17 1.97
C ALA A 12 -2.39 -14.70 0.73
N GLY A 13 -1.86 -15.76 0.09
CA GLY A 13 -2.40 -16.30 -1.15
C GLY A 13 -2.28 -15.28 -2.29
N SER A 14 -3.28 -15.30 -3.18
CA SER A 14 -3.43 -14.31 -4.23
C SER A 14 -4.20 -13.08 -3.72
N VAL A 15 -3.64 -11.89 -3.94
CA VAL A 15 -4.23 -10.61 -3.59
C VAL A 15 -4.14 -9.72 -4.80
N ASP A 16 -5.26 -9.51 -5.48
CA ASP A 16 -5.36 -8.57 -6.58
C ASP A 16 -5.41 -7.12 -6.07
N ALA A 17 -5.44 -6.16 -7.00
CA ALA A 17 -5.40 -4.74 -6.67
C ALA A 17 -6.65 -4.28 -5.89
N ASP A 18 -7.84 -4.81 -6.21
CA ASP A 18 -9.10 -4.40 -5.59
C ASP A 18 -9.17 -4.84 -4.14
N GLU A 19 -8.78 -6.10 -3.87
CA GLU A 19 -8.66 -6.63 -2.51
C GLU A 19 -7.58 -5.88 -1.73
N PHE A 20 -6.46 -5.53 -2.37
CA PHE A 20 -5.40 -4.73 -1.73
C PHE A 20 -5.95 -3.36 -1.30
N TRP A 21 -6.63 -2.65 -2.22
CA TRP A 21 -7.20 -1.33 -1.93
C TRP A 21 -8.27 -1.39 -0.85
N THR A 22 -9.15 -2.38 -0.87
CA THR A 22 -10.15 -2.60 0.18
C THR A 22 -9.51 -2.71 1.56
N ARG A 23 -8.37 -3.41 1.67
CA ARG A 23 -7.63 -3.55 2.93
C ARG A 23 -6.93 -2.26 3.36
N ILE A 24 -6.38 -1.51 2.40
CA ILE A 24 -5.79 -0.19 2.68
C ILE A 24 -6.87 0.75 3.23
N GLU A 25 -8.00 0.87 2.53
CA GLU A 25 -9.11 1.73 2.93
C GLU A 25 -9.63 1.35 4.32
N TYR A 26 -9.86 0.05 4.57
CA TYR A 26 -10.25 -0.45 5.89
C TYR A 26 -9.31 0.01 7.02
N PHE A 27 -8.00 0.02 6.78
CA PHE A 27 -7.00 0.46 7.74
C PHE A 27 -7.02 1.98 7.92
N LEU A 28 -7.05 2.74 6.81
CA LEU A 28 -7.05 4.20 6.83
C LEU A 28 -8.28 4.78 7.53
N ASP A 29 -9.47 4.24 7.25
CA ASP A 29 -10.74 4.63 7.88
C ASP A 29 -10.71 4.56 9.42
N ARG A 30 -9.82 3.73 9.97
CA ARG A 30 -9.70 3.53 11.42
C ARG A 30 -8.56 4.31 12.04
N ILE A 31 -7.43 4.41 11.34
CA ILE A 31 -6.22 5.00 11.92
C ILE A 31 -6.17 6.52 11.71
N ILE A 32 -6.60 7.03 10.56
CA ILE A 32 -6.47 8.46 10.26
C ILE A 32 -7.30 9.34 11.20
N PRO A 33 -8.55 8.99 11.57
CA PRO A 33 -9.30 9.76 12.56
C PRO A 33 -8.60 9.84 13.94
N VAL A 34 -7.89 8.78 14.33
CA VAL A 34 -7.09 8.76 15.58
C VAL A 34 -5.84 9.63 15.42
N CYS A 35 -5.17 9.57 14.27
CA CYS A 35 -4.07 10.46 13.94
C CYS A 35 -4.50 11.94 14.02
N ASP A 36 -5.68 12.27 13.51
CA ASP A 36 -6.27 13.60 13.61
C ASP A 36 -6.54 14.03 15.05
N GLU A 37 -7.12 13.14 15.88
CA GLU A 37 -7.42 13.43 17.29
C GLU A 37 -6.17 13.79 18.10
N PHE A 38 -5.05 13.12 17.83
CA PHE A 38 -3.81 13.29 18.59
C PHE A 38 -2.75 14.15 17.87
N GLY A 39 -3.06 14.71 16.70
CA GLY A 39 -2.12 15.52 15.92
C GLY A 39 -0.89 14.74 15.44
N ILE A 40 -1.04 13.44 15.17
CA ILE A 40 0.04 12.54 14.73
C ILE A 40 0.03 12.46 13.22
N ARG A 41 1.16 12.74 12.55
CA ARG A 41 1.29 12.56 11.10
C ARG A 41 1.67 11.12 10.76
N ALA A 42 0.78 10.41 10.08
CA ALA A 42 1.07 9.11 9.47
C ALA A 42 1.68 9.31 8.07
N ALA A 43 2.79 8.63 7.80
CA ALA A 43 3.50 8.74 6.53
C ALA A 43 3.75 7.33 5.94
N CYS A 44 3.10 7.02 4.83
CA CYS A 44 3.26 5.74 4.15
C CYS A 44 4.55 5.69 3.33
N HIS A 45 5.36 4.65 3.54
CA HIS A 45 6.53 4.38 2.72
C HIS A 45 6.09 3.69 1.40
N PRO A 46 6.63 4.10 0.23
CA PRO A 46 6.34 3.43 -1.04
C PRO A 46 6.84 1.98 -1.06
N HIS A 47 6.41 1.18 -2.04
CA HIS A 47 6.93 -0.19 -2.15
C HIS A 47 8.43 -0.23 -2.51
N ASP A 48 9.19 -1.10 -1.84
CA ASP A 48 10.61 -1.39 -2.10
C ASP A 48 10.87 -2.92 -2.11
N PRO A 49 11.40 -3.51 -3.19
CA PRO A 49 11.67 -2.87 -4.48
C PRO A 49 10.37 -2.43 -5.15
N GLY A 50 10.47 -1.36 -5.95
CA GLY A 50 9.42 -1.02 -6.92
C GLY A 50 9.34 -2.13 -7.97
N VAL A 51 8.41 -3.06 -7.80
CA VAL A 51 8.13 -4.13 -8.76
C VAL A 51 6.97 -3.73 -9.69
N PRO A 52 6.78 -4.42 -10.82
CA PRO A 52 5.64 -4.17 -11.71
C PRO A 52 4.28 -4.23 -10.99
N PRO A 53 3.22 -3.58 -11.52
CA PRO A 53 1.90 -3.52 -10.88
C PRO A 53 1.29 -4.89 -10.57
N GLU A 54 1.56 -5.90 -11.41
CA GLU A 54 1.18 -7.31 -11.19
C GLU A 54 1.77 -7.91 -9.90
N GLY A 55 2.80 -7.25 -9.36
CA GLY A 55 3.31 -7.48 -8.03
C GLY A 55 4.30 -8.62 -7.93
N PHE A 56 4.34 -9.26 -6.76
CA PHE A 56 5.33 -10.30 -6.44
C PHE A 56 4.71 -11.38 -5.57
N GLN A 57 4.97 -12.65 -5.89
CA GLN A 57 4.45 -13.82 -5.16
C GLN A 57 2.92 -13.81 -4.95
N GLY A 58 2.18 -13.41 -6.00
CA GLY A 58 0.72 -13.39 -6.01
C GLY A 58 0.08 -12.17 -5.35
N VAL A 59 0.86 -11.18 -4.91
CA VAL A 59 0.35 -9.97 -4.26
C VAL A 59 0.64 -8.75 -5.14
N ALA A 60 -0.43 -8.08 -5.60
CA ALA A 60 -0.37 -6.83 -6.36
C ALA A 60 0.38 -5.73 -5.58
N ARG A 61 0.99 -4.77 -6.28
CA ARG A 61 1.82 -3.72 -5.66
C ARG A 61 1.34 -2.33 -6.01
N VAL A 62 0.18 -1.97 -5.46
CA VAL A 62 -0.54 -0.74 -5.79
C VAL A 62 0.23 0.53 -5.37
N LEU A 63 1.04 0.49 -4.32
CA LEU A 63 1.85 1.64 -3.86
C LEU A 63 3.24 1.72 -4.52
N GLY A 64 3.44 1.03 -5.65
CA GLY A 64 4.70 1.04 -6.43
C GLY A 64 4.70 2.03 -7.60
N THR A 65 3.57 2.71 -7.86
CA THR A 65 3.40 3.63 -8.98
C THR A 65 2.97 5.01 -8.50
N VAL A 66 3.27 6.05 -9.28
CA VAL A 66 2.82 7.42 -8.96
C VAL A 66 1.30 7.50 -8.84
N ASP A 67 0.55 6.83 -9.72
CA ASP A 67 -0.90 6.87 -9.69
C ASP A 67 -1.48 6.16 -8.47
N GLY A 68 -0.90 5.03 -8.06
CA GLY A 68 -1.29 4.39 -6.81
C GLY A 68 -0.95 5.22 -5.58
N LEU A 69 0.20 5.91 -5.55
CA LEU A 69 0.53 6.84 -4.47
C LEU A 69 -0.45 8.02 -4.41
N ARG A 70 -0.89 8.55 -5.57
CA ARG A 70 -1.94 9.58 -5.64
C ARG A 70 -3.27 9.07 -5.12
N GLN A 71 -3.67 7.86 -5.51
CA GLN A 71 -4.90 7.24 -5.00
C GLN A 71 -4.83 7.07 -3.48
N PHE A 72 -3.72 6.58 -2.95
CA PHE A 72 -3.52 6.38 -1.51
C PHE A 72 -3.76 7.64 -0.68
N VAL A 73 -3.17 8.78 -1.09
CA VAL A 73 -3.38 10.04 -0.36
C VAL A 73 -4.79 10.61 -0.53
N SER A 74 -5.48 10.27 -1.61
CA SER A 74 -6.88 10.70 -1.84
C SER A 74 -7.93 9.92 -1.04
N LEU A 75 -7.57 8.75 -0.47
CA LEU A 75 -8.52 7.92 0.30
C LEU A 75 -9.01 8.62 1.57
N HIS A 76 -8.20 9.52 2.15
CA HIS A 76 -8.61 10.30 3.31
C HIS A 76 -8.00 11.70 3.25
N ASP A 77 -8.83 12.73 3.07
CA ASP A 77 -8.37 14.12 3.00
C ASP A 77 -8.05 14.65 4.42
N SER A 78 -6.80 14.51 4.85
CA SER A 78 -6.31 14.95 6.16
C SER A 78 -4.85 15.41 6.09
N GLU A 79 -4.49 16.48 6.81
CA GLU A 79 -3.10 16.95 6.96
C GLU A 79 -2.21 15.96 7.74
N HIS A 80 -2.81 14.96 8.39
CA HIS A 80 -2.14 13.90 9.13
C HIS A 80 -1.99 12.60 8.32
N HIS A 81 -2.46 12.56 7.07
CA HIS A 81 -2.31 11.44 6.15
C HIS A 81 -1.38 11.81 4.99
N GLY A 82 -0.23 11.13 4.88
CA GLY A 82 0.75 11.47 3.85
C GLY A 82 1.69 10.33 3.46
N LEU A 83 2.73 10.71 2.72
CA LEU A 83 3.78 9.82 2.21
C LEU A 83 5.13 10.14 2.86
N ASN A 84 5.98 9.14 2.98
CA ASN A 84 7.35 9.29 3.48
C ASN A 84 8.35 9.34 2.32
N PHE A 85 9.11 10.44 2.20
CA PHE A 85 10.14 10.68 1.18
C PHE A 85 11.35 11.40 1.78
#